data_AF-A0A936AWQ6-F1
#
_entry.id   AF-A0A936AWQ6-F1
#
_cell.length_a   1.000
_cell.length_b   1.000
_cell.length_c   1.000
_cell.angle_alpha   90.00
_cell.angle_beta   90.00
_cell.angle_gamma   90.00
#
_symmetry.space_group_name_H-M   'P 1'
#
loop_
_entity.id
_entity.type
_entity.pdbx_description
1 polymer ?
#
loop_
_entity_poly.entity_id
_entity_poly.type
_entity_poly.pdbx_seq_one_letter_code
_entity_poly.pdbx_strand_id
1 'polypeptide(L)'
;MSQRSVKSRYPANFSRSQAIFVTWLAAMLIFSLVIWRVWSTRPGAFVSVRTIAISGPDENPVRYHHEPFGIAVDGNGDLFISESVSGRIYRIPYKGYQAGSKSQGETVVAEGLETPSAIAFDDDGNLIVANTGAHTIVRINLKRGSTEVIGGINGISGFNDGPATQARFNGPVGIAISDEGSIL
;
A
#
# COMPACT_ATOMS: atom_id res chain seq x y z
N MET A 1 86.23 -18.05 12.54
CA MET A 1 85.15 -18.64 11.71
C MET A 1 84.03 -19.04 12.66
N SER A 2 82.95 -18.27 12.71
CA SER A 2 81.90 -18.31 13.74
C SER A 2 80.75 -19.21 13.31
N GLN A 3 80.41 -20.24 14.09
CA GLN A 3 79.18 -21.01 13.89
C GLN A 3 78.05 -20.39 14.73
N ARG A 4 77.14 -19.66 14.07
CA ARG A 4 75.86 -19.26 14.65
C ARG A 4 74.88 -20.43 14.59
N SER A 5 74.51 -20.92 15.77
CA SER A 5 73.37 -21.80 16.00
C SER A 5 72.08 -21.16 15.47
N VAL A 6 71.45 -21.77 14.47
CA VAL A 6 70.09 -21.42 14.03
C VAL A 6 69.12 -22.36 14.74
N LYS A 7 68.54 -21.91 15.86
CA LYS A 7 67.38 -22.57 16.47
C LYS A 7 66.19 -22.38 15.53
N SER A 8 65.80 -23.46 14.87
CA SER A 8 64.56 -23.59 14.11
C SER A 8 63.36 -23.31 15.03
N ARG A 9 62.69 -22.16 14.84
CA ARG A 9 61.38 -21.85 15.43
C ARG A 9 60.29 -22.31 14.46
N TYR A 10 59.88 -23.58 14.54
CA TYR A 10 58.58 -23.99 14.00
C TYR A 10 57.49 -23.72 15.05
N PRO A 11 56.31 -23.19 14.66
CA PRO A 11 55.21 -22.99 15.58
C PRO A 11 54.67 -24.34 16.07
N ALA A 12 54.10 -24.33 17.28
CA ALA A 12 53.64 -25.51 18.01
C ALA A 12 52.76 -26.44 17.14
N ASN A 13 53.08 -27.74 17.17
CA ASN A 13 52.32 -28.80 16.51
C ASN A 13 50.88 -28.83 17.06
N PHE A 14 49.91 -28.39 16.26
CA PHE A 14 48.49 -28.58 16.55
C PHE A 14 48.19 -30.09 16.55
N SER A 15 47.72 -30.62 17.67
CA SER A 15 47.33 -32.03 17.75
C SER A 15 46.07 -32.29 16.92
N ARG A 16 45.90 -33.52 16.40
CA ARG A 16 44.67 -33.91 15.67
C ARG A 16 43.40 -33.62 16.50
N SER A 17 43.47 -33.73 17.82
CA SER A 17 42.37 -33.38 18.72
C SER A 17 42.06 -31.88 18.76
N GLN A 18 43.06 -31.00 18.69
CA GLN A 18 42.85 -29.56 18.62
C GLN A 18 42.28 -29.12 17.26
N ALA A 19 42.69 -29.76 16.15
CA ALA A 19 42.11 -29.50 14.84
C ALA A 19 40.63 -29.94 14.72
N ILE A 20 40.29 -31.09 15.32
CA ILE A 20 38.90 -31.56 15.42
C ILE A 20 38.08 -30.62 16.33
N PHE A 21 38.64 -30.17 17.45
CA PHE A 21 37.95 -29.24 18.34
C PHE A 21 37.67 -27.88 17.68
N VAL A 22 38.62 -27.32 16.94
CA VAL A 22 38.45 -26.06 16.20
C VAL A 22 37.43 -26.18 15.07
N THR A 23 37.40 -27.32 14.36
CA THR A 23 36.41 -27.56 13.30
C THR A 23 34.99 -27.77 13.85
N TRP A 24 34.85 -28.42 15.01
CA TRP A 24 33.57 -28.51 15.73
C TRP A 24 33.08 -27.14 16.24
N LEU A 25 33.98 -26.30 16.76
CA LEU A 25 33.63 -24.95 17.23
C LEU A 25 33.19 -24.04 16.07
N ALA A 26 33.88 -24.10 14.93
CA ALA A 26 33.53 -23.36 13.72
C ALA A 26 32.19 -23.82 13.14
N ALA A 27 31.91 -25.13 13.14
CA ALA A 27 30.63 -25.68 12.71
C ALA A 27 29.47 -25.21 13.60
N MET A 28 29.64 -25.17 14.93
CA MET A 28 28.60 -24.64 15.83
C MET A 28 28.35 -23.15 15.65
N LEU A 29 29.39 -22.35 15.36
CA LEU A 29 29.26 -20.91 15.07
C LEU A 29 28.51 -20.65 13.77
N ILE A 30 28.82 -21.41 12.71
CA ILE A 30 28.10 -21.32 11.42
C ILE A 30 26.65 -21.79 11.59
N PHE A 31 26.42 -22.88 12.33
CA PHE A 31 25.07 -23.38 12.60
C PHE A 31 24.25 -22.38 13.43
N SER A 32 24.88 -21.73 14.43
CA SER A 32 24.29 -20.63 15.21
C SER A 32 23.96 -19.41 14.36
N LEU A 33 24.85 -18.99 13.46
CA LEU A 33 24.63 -17.86 12.55
C LEU A 33 23.56 -18.13 11.49
N VAL A 34 23.46 -19.36 10.98
CA VAL A 34 22.42 -19.76 10.02
C VAL A 34 21.07 -19.85 10.71
N ILE A 35 20.99 -20.44 11.91
CA ILE A 35 19.75 -20.43 12.71
C ILE A 35 19.36 -19.00 13.07
N TRP A 36 20.29 -18.16 13.51
CA TRP A 36 19.99 -16.76 13.80
C TRP A 36 19.47 -16.02 12.56
N ARG A 37 20.08 -16.23 11.38
CA ARG A 37 19.67 -15.60 10.12
C ARG A 37 18.32 -16.12 9.59
N VAL A 38 17.98 -17.39 9.83
CA VAL A 38 16.69 -18.00 9.48
C VAL A 38 15.58 -17.54 10.44
N TRP A 39 15.89 -17.28 11.71
CA TRP A 39 14.91 -16.85 12.72
C TRP A 39 14.82 -15.32 12.89
N SER A 40 15.79 -14.53 12.40
CA SER A 40 15.77 -13.06 12.46
C SER A 40 14.94 -12.42 11.35
N THR A 41 14.70 -13.11 10.24
CA THR A 41 13.86 -12.61 9.14
C THR A 41 12.45 -13.15 9.30
N ARG A 42 11.66 -12.55 10.17
CA ARG A 42 10.20 -12.70 10.11
C ARG A 42 9.69 -11.87 8.93
N PRO A 43 9.11 -12.48 7.87
CA PRO A 43 8.35 -11.69 6.91
C PRO A 43 7.13 -11.14 7.65
N GLY A 44 6.92 -9.82 7.64
CA GLY A 44 5.65 -9.22 8.03
C GLY A 44 5.54 -8.65 9.45
N ALA A 45 6.63 -8.36 10.15
CA ALA A 45 6.51 -7.47 11.31
C ALA A 45 6.03 -6.10 10.82
N PHE A 46 4.93 -5.59 11.37
CA PHE A 46 4.45 -4.24 11.11
C PHE A 46 5.56 -3.23 11.41
N VAL A 47 6.11 -2.59 10.35
CA VAL A 47 7.39 -1.85 10.46
C VAL A 47 7.18 -0.39 10.87
N SER A 48 6.06 0.25 10.49
CA SER A 48 5.77 1.65 10.84
C SER A 48 4.34 2.08 10.52
N VAL A 49 3.78 2.98 11.33
CA VAL A 49 2.61 3.82 10.98
C VAL A 49 3.13 5.14 10.37
N ARG A 50 2.46 5.67 9.34
CA ARG A 50 2.71 7.02 8.81
C ARG A 50 1.40 7.78 8.68
N THR A 51 1.39 9.03 9.15
CA THR A 51 0.29 9.96 8.88
C THR A 51 0.54 10.66 7.56
N ILE A 52 -0.43 10.60 6.67
CA ILE A 52 -0.47 11.38 5.43
C ILE A 52 -1.59 12.38 5.61
N ALA A 53 -1.23 13.63 5.85
CA ALA A 53 -2.20 14.70 5.89
C ALA A 53 -2.47 15.17 4.46
N ILE A 54 -3.74 15.10 4.05
CA ILE A 54 -4.23 15.88 2.91
C ILE A 54 -4.38 17.30 3.47
N SER A 55 -3.43 18.18 3.19
CA SER A 55 -3.50 19.57 3.65
C SER A 55 -3.57 20.49 2.45
N GLY A 56 -4.73 21.10 2.23
CA GLY A 56 -4.85 22.24 1.33
C GLY A 56 -3.96 23.44 1.79
N PRO A 57 -3.74 24.43 0.91
CA PRO A 57 -2.88 25.58 1.20
C PRO A 57 -3.47 26.62 2.16
N ASP A 58 -4.70 26.47 2.66
CA ASP A 58 -5.41 27.58 3.29
C ASP A 58 -5.49 27.47 4.83
N GLU A 59 -5.01 28.52 5.48
CA GLU A 59 -4.92 28.75 6.93
C GLU A 59 -6.27 29.01 7.63
N ASN A 60 -7.39 28.57 7.06
CA ASN A 60 -8.73 28.87 7.58
C ASN A 60 -9.45 27.62 8.17
N PRO A 61 -9.39 27.40 9.50
CA PRO A 61 -9.80 26.15 10.15
C PRO A 61 -11.32 25.88 10.21
N VAL A 62 -12.15 26.75 9.63
CA VAL A 62 -13.63 26.65 9.73
C VAL A 62 -14.33 26.16 8.46
N ARG A 63 -13.62 25.91 7.36
CA ARG A 63 -14.28 25.68 6.05
C ARG A 63 -14.07 24.33 5.35
N TYR A 64 -13.24 23.43 5.86
CA TYR A 64 -13.09 22.11 5.23
C TYR A 64 -13.05 21.01 6.29
N HIS A 65 -14.19 20.39 6.52
CA HIS A 65 -14.21 19.03 7.06
C HIS A 65 -13.82 18.14 5.88
N HIS A 66 -12.52 17.82 5.78
CA HIS A 66 -12.10 16.72 4.92
C HIS A 66 -12.56 15.44 5.63
N GLU A 67 -13.46 14.70 5.00
CA GLU A 67 -13.93 13.38 5.40
C GLU A 67 -13.40 12.33 4.42
N PRO A 68 -12.08 12.03 4.47
CA PRO A 68 -11.54 10.95 3.68
C PRO A 68 -12.20 9.63 4.11
N PHE A 69 -12.74 8.89 3.16
CA PHE A 69 -13.54 7.69 3.45
C PHE A 69 -12.91 6.42 2.91
N GLY A 70 -12.58 6.40 1.63
CA GLY A 70 -11.95 5.29 0.92
C GLY A 70 -10.54 5.64 0.47
N ILE A 71 -9.69 4.62 0.38
CA ILE A 71 -8.34 4.72 -0.13
C ILE A 71 -8.04 3.55 -1.07
N ALA A 72 -7.36 3.83 -2.18
CA ALA A 72 -6.81 2.84 -3.09
C ALA A 72 -5.38 3.21 -3.47
N VAL A 73 -4.60 2.23 -3.92
CA VAL A 73 -3.22 2.43 -4.40
C VAL A 73 -3.12 1.92 -5.83
N ASP A 74 -2.58 2.73 -6.73
CA ASP A 74 -2.35 2.30 -8.11
C ASP A 74 -1.06 1.45 -8.24
N GLY A 75 -0.82 0.91 -9.43
CA GLY A 75 0.39 0.14 -9.72
C GLY A 75 1.71 0.94 -9.64
N ASN A 76 1.64 2.28 -9.61
CA ASN A 76 2.82 3.15 -9.43
C ASN A 76 3.11 3.44 -7.96
N GLY A 77 2.19 3.09 -7.07
CA GLY A 77 2.26 3.37 -5.64
C GLY A 77 1.66 4.72 -5.24
N ASP A 78 0.89 5.37 -6.12
CA ASP A 78 0.16 6.60 -5.80
C ASP A 78 -1.14 6.29 -5.05
N LEU A 79 -1.47 7.13 -4.08
CA LEU A 79 -2.68 6.98 -3.29
C LEU A 79 -3.82 7.73 -3.94
N PHE A 80 -4.99 7.11 -3.95
CA PHE A 80 -6.24 7.73 -4.33
C PHE A 80 -7.13 7.74 -3.11
N ILE A 81 -7.78 8.87 -2.83
CA ILE A 81 -8.61 9.05 -1.63
C ILE A 81 -9.94 9.65 -2.05
N SER A 82 -11.04 9.01 -1.67
CA SER A 82 -12.37 9.61 -1.76
C SER A 82 -12.61 10.52 -0.57
N GLU A 83 -13.15 11.70 -0.83
CA GLU A 83 -13.53 12.66 0.19
C GLU A 83 -15.03 12.93 0.08
N SER A 84 -15.76 12.46 1.10
CA SER A 84 -17.22 12.34 1.06
C SER A 84 -17.92 13.70 0.97
N VAL A 85 -17.44 14.71 1.70
CA VAL A 85 -18.14 16.00 1.83
C VAL A 85 -17.94 16.86 0.59
N SER A 86 -16.73 16.90 0.03
CA SER A 86 -16.46 17.63 -1.20
C SER A 86 -16.94 16.91 -2.45
N GLY A 87 -17.24 15.61 -2.37
CA GLY A 87 -17.65 14.83 -3.54
C GLY A 87 -16.51 14.65 -4.55
N ARG A 88 -15.27 14.57 -4.05
CA ARG A 88 -14.05 14.52 -4.87
C ARG A 88 -13.23 13.27 -4.62
N ILE A 89 -12.48 12.88 -5.65
CA ILE A 89 -11.40 11.91 -5.55
C ILE A 89 -10.07 12.62 -5.75
N TYR A 90 -9.18 12.48 -4.79
CA TYR A 90 -7.83 13.03 -4.81
C TYR A 90 -6.82 11.96 -5.19
N ARG A 91 -5.85 12.31 -6.02
CA ARG A 91 -4.61 11.54 -6.22
C ARG A 91 -3.47 12.22 -5.48
N ILE A 92 -2.73 11.45 -4.72
CA ILE A 92 -1.57 11.86 -3.95
C ILE A 92 -0.38 11.00 -4.38
N PRO A 93 0.64 11.61 -5.01
CA PRO A 93 1.90 10.92 -5.25
C PRO A 93 2.51 10.47 -3.93
N TYR A 94 2.74 9.17 -3.78
CA TYR A 94 3.27 8.62 -2.52
C TYR A 94 4.65 7.99 -2.67
N LYS A 95 5.07 7.67 -3.89
CA LYS A 95 6.44 7.25 -4.16
C LYS A 95 7.42 8.38 -3.80
N GLY A 96 8.16 8.18 -2.71
CA GLY A 96 9.11 9.17 -2.18
C GLY A 96 8.52 10.12 -1.12
N TYR A 97 7.30 9.87 -0.64
CA TYR A 97 6.71 10.66 0.44
C TYR A 97 7.58 10.66 1.71
N GLN A 98 7.91 11.85 2.20
CA GLN A 98 8.63 12.04 3.46
C GLN A 98 7.65 12.42 4.56
N ALA A 99 7.75 11.75 5.71
CA ALA A 99 6.86 12.00 6.84
C ALA A 99 6.97 13.46 7.30
N GLY A 100 5.84 14.13 7.46
CA GLY A 100 5.77 15.56 7.83
C GLY A 100 5.89 16.52 6.64
N SER A 101 6.09 16.04 5.42
CA SER A 101 5.90 16.84 4.21
C SER A 101 4.41 16.93 3.86
N LYS A 102 3.94 18.12 3.46
CA LYS A 102 2.63 18.26 2.80
C LYS A 102 2.58 17.35 1.56
N SER A 103 1.40 16.89 1.18
CA SER A 103 1.13 16.19 -0.09
C SER A 103 1.52 17.08 -1.28
N GLN A 104 2.81 17.11 -1.63
CA GLN A 104 3.26 17.83 -2.82
C GLN A 104 2.76 17.07 -4.07
N GLY A 105 2.01 17.76 -4.92
CA GLY A 105 1.46 17.17 -6.16
C GLY A 105 0.09 16.51 -6.02
N GLU A 106 -0.66 16.84 -4.96
CA GLU A 106 -2.08 16.47 -4.86
C GLU A 106 -2.88 17.02 -6.05
N THR A 107 -3.72 16.17 -6.64
CA THR A 107 -4.57 16.55 -7.77
C THR A 107 -5.97 15.97 -7.60
N VAL A 108 -7.00 16.72 -8.01
CA VAL A 108 -8.38 16.21 -8.10
C VAL A 108 -8.50 15.45 -9.42
N VAL A 109 -8.86 14.16 -9.35
CA VAL A 109 -9.01 13.29 -10.53
C VAL A 109 -10.47 13.03 -10.91
N ALA A 110 -11.39 13.30 -9.99
CA ALA A 110 -12.82 13.34 -10.23
C ALA A 110 -13.51 14.25 -9.22
N GLU A 111 -14.62 14.85 -9.63
CA GLU A 111 -15.48 15.70 -8.80
C GLU A 111 -16.95 15.56 -9.21
N GLY A 112 -17.86 16.12 -8.41
CA GLY A 112 -19.30 16.03 -8.66
C GLY A 112 -19.92 14.69 -8.23
N LEU A 113 -19.26 13.96 -7.33
CA LEU A 113 -19.79 12.77 -6.70
C LEU A 113 -20.65 13.15 -5.47
N GLU A 114 -21.56 12.27 -5.08
CA GLU A 114 -22.44 12.42 -3.92
C GLU A 114 -22.03 11.42 -2.84
N THR A 115 -21.34 11.93 -1.83
CA THR A 115 -20.77 11.15 -0.70
C THR A 115 -20.01 9.89 -1.16
N PRO A 116 -18.97 10.02 -2.01
CA PRO A 116 -18.20 8.87 -2.48
C PRO A 116 -17.52 8.16 -1.30
N SER A 117 -17.66 6.84 -1.24
CA SER A 117 -17.12 6.01 -0.15
C SER A 117 -15.99 5.11 -0.63
N ALA A 118 -16.18 3.80 -0.74
CA ALA A 118 -15.12 2.89 -1.20
C ALA A 118 -14.71 3.17 -2.65
N ILE A 119 -13.42 2.98 -2.89
CA ILE A 119 -12.79 3.09 -4.21
C ILE A 119 -11.86 1.89 -4.42
N ALA A 120 -11.81 1.38 -5.65
CA ALA A 120 -10.94 0.29 -6.05
C ALA A 120 -10.51 0.45 -7.51
N PHE A 121 -9.38 -0.15 -7.90
CA PHE A 121 -8.93 -0.17 -9.30
C PHE A 121 -9.47 -1.40 -10.02
N ASP A 122 -10.02 -1.22 -11.22
CA ASP A 122 -10.22 -2.33 -12.15
C ASP A 122 -8.92 -2.66 -12.92
N ASP A 123 -8.91 -3.78 -13.64
CA ASP A 123 -7.74 -4.29 -14.38
C ASP A 123 -7.25 -3.34 -15.49
N ASP A 124 -8.12 -2.45 -15.97
CA ASP A 124 -7.79 -1.43 -16.98
C ASP A 124 -7.16 -0.17 -16.38
N GLY A 125 -7.11 -0.08 -15.06
CA GLY A 125 -6.62 1.05 -14.28
C GLY A 125 -7.63 2.19 -14.14
N ASN A 126 -8.93 1.91 -14.28
CA ASN A 126 -9.98 2.85 -13.92
C ASN A 126 -10.29 2.73 -12.42
N LEU A 127 -10.80 3.82 -11.83
CA LEU A 127 -11.33 3.77 -10.47
C LEU A 127 -12.81 3.40 -10.50
N ILE A 128 -13.16 2.36 -9.77
CA ILE A 128 -14.54 2.01 -9.44
C ILE A 128 -14.86 2.63 -8.08
N VAL A 129 -15.96 3.38 -8.00
CA VAL A 129 -16.32 4.17 -6.82
C VAL A 129 -17.75 3.90 -6.41
N ALA A 130 -17.97 3.66 -5.12
CA ALA A 130 -19.29 3.65 -4.52
C ALA A 130 -19.74 5.09 -4.32
N ASN A 131 -20.64 5.56 -5.18
CA ASN A 131 -21.20 6.91 -5.12
C ASN A 131 -22.44 6.87 -4.22
N THR A 132 -22.20 6.78 -2.91
CA THR A 132 -23.17 6.32 -1.90
C THR A 132 -24.44 7.16 -1.87
N GLY A 133 -24.31 8.48 -1.86
CA GLY A 133 -25.43 9.42 -1.81
C GLY A 133 -26.29 9.36 -3.06
N ALA A 134 -25.67 9.11 -4.22
CA ALA A 134 -26.37 8.94 -5.48
C ALA A 134 -26.95 7.53 -5.68
N HIS A 135 -26.66 6.57 -4.79
CA HIS A 135 -27.09 5.17 -4.91
C HIS A 135 -26.58 4.46 -6.18
N THR A 136 -25.38 4.83 -6.63
CA THR A 136 -24.77 4.34 -7.88
C THR A 136 -23.36 3.80 -7.66
N ILE A 137 -22.91 2.96 -8.59
CA ILE A 137 -21.51 2.61 -8.79
C ILE A 137 -21.02 3.34 -10.03
N VAL A 138 -19.91 4.07 -9.92
CA VAL A 138 -19.34 4.82 -11.03
C VAL A 138 -17.95 4.32 -11.39
N ARG A 139 -17.62 4.34 -12.68
CA ARG A 139 -16.28 4.12 -13.22
C ARG A 139 -15.69 5.46 -13.63
N ILE A 140 -14.48 5.75 -13.17
CA ILE A 140 -13.71 6.93 -13.52
C ILE A 140 -12.53 6.49 -14.39
N ASN A 141 -12.55 6.89 -15.65
CA ASN A 141 -11.44 6.67 -16.56
C ASN A 141 -10.38 7.76 -16.32
N LEU A 142 -9.31 7.41 -15.62
CA LEU A 142 -8.24 8.35 -15.26
C LEU A 142 -7.44 8.86 -16.48
N LYS A 143 -7.39 8.11 -17.59
CA LYS A 143 -6.69 8.50 -18.81
C LYS A 143 -7.46 9.55 -19.61
N ARG A 144 -8.80 9.45 -19.60
CA ARG A 144 -9.72 10.32 -20.36
C ARG A 144 -10.34 11.43 -19.51
N GLY A 145 -10.28 11.32 -18.18
CA GLY A 145 -10.91 12.25 -17.26
C GLY A 145 -12.45 12.19 -17.31
N SER A 146 -13.03 11.01 -17.54
CA SER A 146 -14.48 10.83 -17.68
C SER A 146 -15.05 9.91 -16.61
N THR A 147 -16.25 10.23 -16.13
CA THR A 147 -17.00 9.43 -15.15
C THR A 147 -18.26 8.86 -15.80
N GLU A 148 -18.53 7.58 -15.56
CA GLU A 148 -19.69 6.85 -16.08
C GLU A 148 -20.40 6.08 -14.95
N VAL A 149 -21.73 6.10 -14.94
CA VAL A 149 -22.51 5.22 -14.05
C VAL A 149 -22.54 3.82 -14.66
N ILE A 150 -22.02 2.84 -13.92
CA ILE A 150 -21.93 1.44 -14.35
C ILE A 150 -22.85 0.50 -13.55
N GLY A 151 -23.62 1.05 -12.61
CA GLY A 151 -24.66 0.34 -11.89
C GLY A 151 -25.48 1.27 -11.01
N GLY A 152 -26.77 0.97 -10.86
CA GLY A 152 -27.68 1.79 -10.06
C GLY A 152 -28.33 2.90 -10.88
N ILE A 153 -29.30 3.58 -10.27
CA ILE A 153 -29.98 4.74 -10.86
C ILE A 153 -29.81 5.91 -9.91
N ASN A 154 -29.26 7.02 -10.44
CA ASN A 154 -28.97 8.21 -9.64
C ASN A 154 -30.22 8.69 -8.88
N GLY A 155 -30.09 8.83 -7.55
CA GLY A 155 -31.14 9.32 -6.67
C GLY A 155 -32.26 8.32 -6.36
N ILE A 156 -32.18 7.08 -6.88
CA ILE A 156 -33.20 6.05 -6.64
C ILE A 156 -32.58 4.90 -5.85
N SER A 157 -32.93 4.83 -4.57
CA SER A 157 -32.52 3.70 -3.72
C SER A 157 -33.34 2.44 -3.98
N GLY A 158 -32.76 1.28 -3.67
CA GLY A 158 -33.45 -0.01 -3.74
C GLY A 158 -32.52 -1.20 -3.58
N PHE A 159 -33.03 -2.38 -3.92
CA PHE A 159 -32.32 -3.67 -3.82
C PHE A 159 -32.64 -4.56 -5.05
N ASN A 160 -32.89 -3.93 -6.19
CA ASN A 160 -33.31 -4.66 -7.39
C ASN A 160 -32.08 -5.08 -8.19
N ASP A 161 -32.02 -6.37 -8.54
CA ASP A 161 -31.01 -6.89 -9.45
C ASP A 161 -31.42 -6.68 -10.91
N GLY A 162 -30.49 -6.95 -11.83
CA GLY A 162 -30.72 -6.92 -13.26
C GLY A 162 -29.57 -6.24 -14.02
N PRO A 163 -29.80 -5.84 -15.27
CA PRO A 163 -28.85 -5.02 -16.00
C PRO A 163 -28.48 -3.76 -15.21
N ALA A 164 -27.26 -3.26 -15.38
CA ALA A 164 -26.75 -2.08 -14.66
C ALA A 164 -27.71 -0.88 -14.66
N THR A 165 -28.43 -0.66 -15.77
CA THR A 165 -29.41 0.44 -15.95
C THR A 165 -30.74 0.24 -15.23
N GLN A 166 -30.99 -0.95 -14.68
CA GLN A 166 -32.21 -1.31 -13.94
C GLN A 166 -31.92 -1.72 -12.49
N ALA A 167 -30.66 -2.07 -12.20
CA ALA A 167 -30.20 -2.38 -10.87
C ALA A 167 -30.43 -1.19 -9.92
N ARG A 168 -30.70 -1.46 -8.65
CA ARG A 168 -30.87 -0.44 -7.62
C ARG A 168 -30.09 -0.83 -6.38
N PHE A 169 -29.32 0.13 -5.87
CA PHE A 169 -28.59 0.02 -4.62
C PHE A 169 -29.22 0.94 -3.58
N ASN A 170 -28.99 0.70 -2.30
CA ASN A 170 -29.41 1.60 -1.23
C ASN A 170 -28.19 2.03 -0.43
N GLY A 171 -27.57 3.12 -0.88
CA GLY A 171 -26.33 3.62 -0.29
C GLY A 171 -25.20 2.59 -0.31
N PRO A 172 -24.70 2.19 -1.49
CA PRO A 172 -23.56 1.27 -1.56
C PRO A 172 -22.35 1.92 -0.85
N VAL A 173 -21.61 1.15 -0.05
CA VAL A 173 -20.47 1.66 0.74
C VAL A 173 -19.16 0.93 0.46
N GLY A 174 -19.23 -0.38 0.21
CA GLY A 174 -18.06 -1.21 -0.08
C GLY A 174 -17.95 -1.49 -1.58
N ILE A 175 -16.72 -1.64 -2.05
CA ILE A 175 -16.38 -2.15 -3.38
C ILE A 175 -15.19 -3.07 -3.23
N ALA A 176 -15.25 -4.25 -3.84
CA ALA A 176 -14.10 -5.07 -4.11
C ALA A 176 -14.06 -5.47 -5.59
N ILE A 177 -12.85 -5.69 -6.11
CA ILE A 177 -12.64 -6.24 -7.45
C ILE A 177 -12.06 -7.63 -7.26
N SER A 178 -12.71 -8.64 -7.85
CA SER A 178 -12.23 -10.03 -7.80
C SER A 178 -11.07 -10.24 -8.78
N ASP A 179 -10.34 -11.35 -8.63
CA ASP A 179 -9.24 -11.70 -9.53
C ASP A 179 -9.70 -11.95 -10.98
N GLU A 180 -11.01 -12.20 -11.18
CA GLU A 180 -11.65 -12.33 -12.49
C GLU A 180 -12.18 -10.99 -13.03
N GLY A 181 -11.93 -9.88 -12.33
CA GLY A 181 -12.38 -8.53 -12.72
C GLY A 181 -13.84 -8.23 -12.39
N SER A 182 -14.50 -9.06 -11.56
CA SER A 182 -15.89 -8.80 -11.14
C SER A 182 -15.94 -7.75 -10.03
N ILE A 183 -16.93 -6.85 -10.09
CA ILE A 183 -17.19 -5.84 -9.05
C ILE A 183 -18.13 -6.45 -8.01
N LEU A 184 -17.71 -6.46 -6.74
CA LEU A 184 -18.41 -7.03 -5.58
C LEU A 184 -18.81 -5.95 -4.57
#